data_AF-A0A6V7IX96-F1
#
_entry.id   AF-A0A6V7IX96-F1
#
_cell.length_a   1.000
_cell.length_b   1.000
_cell.length_c   1.000
_cell.angle_alpha   90.00
_cell.angle_beta   90.00
_cell.angle_gamma   90.00
#
_symmetry.space_group_name_H-M   'P 1'
#
loop_
_entity.id
_entity.type
_entity.pdbx_description
1 polymer ?
#
loop_
_entity_poly.entity_id
_entity_poly.type
_entity_poly.pdbx_seq_one_letter_code
_entity_poly.pdbx_strand_id
1 'polypeptide(L)'
;MSKKVPKFQESLDGRSQRKKKARSAEYYKQRFRKSFAQLVEEDANNNPNSPNYTTAEAPPPKLPERHFCAVCGFPSNYTCIPCGARYCSVKCL
;
A
#
# COMPACT_ATOMS: atom_id res chain seq x y z
N MET A 1 14.84 13.75 51.02
CA MET A 1 14.54 12.39 50.50
C MET A 1 13.04 12.12 50.62
N SER A 2 12.50 11.32 49.68
CA SER A 2 11.10 10.85 49.57
C SER A 2 10.10 11.78 48.86
N LYS A 3 10.04 11.65 47.53
CA LYS A 3 8.86 11.98 46.73
C LYS A 3 7.90 10.78 46.84
N LYS A 4 6.76 10.93 47.52
CA LYS A 4 5.73 9.87 47.58
C LYS A 4 4.96 9.85 46.25
N VAL A 5 5.14 8.77 45.47
CA VAL A 5 4.32 8.48 44.29
C VAL A 5 3.09 7.67 44.75
N PRO A 6 1.85 7.98 44.31
CA PRO A 6 0.68 7.20 44.68
C PRO A 6 0.73 5.80 44.07
N LYS A 7 0.58 4.76 44.90
CA LYS A 7 0.45 3.37 44.45
C LYS A 7 -0.95 3.15 43.91
N PHE A 8 -1.06 2.76 42.64
CA PHE A 8 -2.31 2.31 42.04
C PHE A 8 -2.61 0.90 42.57
N GLN A 9 -3.66 0.75 43.39
CA GLN A 9 -4.12 -0.55 43.87
C GLN A 9 -4.90 -1.25 42.75
N GLU A 10 -4.40 -2.42 42.40
CA GLU A 10 -5.06 -3.41 41.54
C GLU A 10 -6.24 -4.01 42.31
N SER A 11 -7.47 -3.72 41.88
CA SER A 11 -8.69 -4.38 42.37
C SER A 11 -9.19 -5.34 41.29
N LEU A 12 -8.77 -6.59 41.44
CA LEU A 12 -9.26 -7.76 40.73
C LEU A 12 -10.47 -8.30 41.49
N ASP A 13 -11.68 -7.78 41.24
CA ASP A 13 -12.89 -8.38 41.81
C ASP A 13 -14.09 -8.40 40.85
N GLY A 14 -14.44 -9.62 40.44
CA GLY A 14 -15.84 -10.08 40.43
C GLY A 14 -16.79 -9.53 39.37
N ARG A 15 -16.62 -9.88 38.09
CA ARG A 15 -17.76 -9.96 37.15
C ARG A 15 -17.71 -11.22 36.29
N SER A 16 -18.63 -12.14 36.61
CA SER A 16 -19.21 -13.19 35.76
C SER A 16 -18.61 -13.28 34.36
N GLN A 17 -17.65 -14.21 34.21
CA GLN A 17 -17.17 -14.71 32.93
C GLN A 17 -18.31 -15.44 32.22
N ARG A 18 -19.26 -14.71 31.63
CA ARG A 18 -19.76 -15.13 30.32
C ARG A 18 -18.52 -15.11 29.45
N LYS A 19 -17.88 -16.28 29.26
CA LYS A 19 -16.90 -16.50 28.19
C LYS A 19 -17.62 -16.14 26.89
N LYS A 20 -17.64 -14.85 26.53
CA LYS A 20 -17.75 -14.41 25.14
C LYS A 20 -16.61 -15.18 24.50
N LYS A 21 -16.93 -16.22 23.71
CA LYS A 21 -15.94 -16.95 22.91
C LYS A 21 -15.07 -15.87 22.28
N ALA A 22 -13.87 -15.68 22.83
CA ALA A 22 -12.92 -14.72 22.28
C ALA A 22 -12.72 -15.22 20.85
N ARG A 23 -13.14 -14.40 19.88
CA ARG A 23 -13.02 -14.75 18.46
C ARG A 23 -11.59 -15.21 18.26
N SER A 24 -11.42 -16.50 17.94
CA SER A 24 -10.10 -17.13 17.85
C SER A 24 -9.19 -16.32 16.92
N ALA A 25 -7.87 -16.39 17.10
CA ALA A 25 -6.93 -15.83 16.12
C ALA A 25 -7.26 -16.34 14.70
N GLU A 26 -7.79 -17.56 14.59
CA GLU A 26 -8.34 -18.14 13.37
C GLU A 26 -9.46 -17.28 12.77
N TYR A 27 -10.40 -16.77 13.58
CA TYR A 27 -11.46 -15.87 13.15
C TYR A 27 -10.90 -14.54 12.57
N TYR A 28 -9.81 -14.03 13.14
CA TYR A 28 -9.15 -12.83 12.60
C TYR A 28 -8.39 -13.11 11.30
N LYS A 29 -7.81 -14.30 11.13
CA LYS A 29 -7.26 -14.74 9.82
C LYS A 29 -8.35 -14.88 8.76
N GLN A 30 -9.54 -15.31 9.16
CA GLN A 30 -10.68 -15.45 8.25
C GLN A 30 -11.23 -14.12 7.73
N ARG A 31 -10.99 -13.02 8.46
CA ARG A 31 -11.41 -11.66 8.05
C ARG A 31 -10.65 -11.13 6.83
N PHE A 32 -9.46 -11.68 6.55
CA PHE A 32 -8.59 -11.26 5.43
C PHE A 32 -8.52 -12.31 4.31
N ARG A 33 -9.56 -13.15 4.16
CA ARG A 33 -9.61 -14.13 3.06
C ARG A 33 -9.85 -13.51 1.68
N LYS A 34 -10.27 -12.25 1.62
CA LYS A 34 -10.46 -11.55 0.36
C LYS A 34 -9.10 -11.16 -0.20
N SER A 35 -8.82 -11.58 -1.42
CA SER A 35 -7.69 -11.05 -2.19
C SER A 35 -7.87 -9.55 -2.42
N PHE A 36 -6.78 -8.87 -2.73
CA PHE A 36 -6.84 -7.45 -3.07
C PHE A 36 -7.84 -7.15 -4.20
N ALA A 37 -7.86 -8.00 -5.25
CA ALA A 37 -8.81 -7.88 -6.35
C ALA A 37 -10.27 -7.94 -5.86
N GLN A 38 -10.60 -8.88 -4.97
CA GLN A 38 -11.94 -9.00 -4.41
C GLN A 38 -12.36 -7.78 -3.56
N LEU A 39 -11.40 -7.17 -2.85
CA LEU A 39 -11.66 -5.94 -2.09
C LEU A 39 -11.91 -4.74 -3.01
N VAL A 40 -11.18 -4.64 -4.12
CA VAL A 40 -11.38 -3.57 -5.13
C VAL A 40 -12.74 -3.71 -5.82
N GLU A 41 -13.14 -4.91 -6.21
CA GLU A 41 -14.45 -5.18 -6.81
C GLU A 41 -15.60 -4.87 -5.85
N GLU A 42 -15.44 -5.23 -4.57
CA GLU A 42 -16.42 -4.92 -3.54
C GLU A 42 -16.52 -3.42 -3.26
N ASP A 43 -15.41 -2.70 -3.21
CA ASP A 43 -15.39 -1.25 -3.05
C ASP A 43 -16.06 -0.56 -4.24
N ALA A 44 -15.80 -1.01 -5.47
CA ALA A 44 -16.44 -0.48 -6.67
C ALA A 44 -17.98 -0.63 -6.63
N ASN A 45 -18.49 -1.73 -6.07
CA ASN A 45 -19.92 -1.98 -5.94
C ASN A 45 -20.59 -1.20 -4.79
N ASN A 46 -19.89 -1.05 -3.66
CA ASN A 46 -20.44 -0.40 -2.46
C ASN A 46 -20.26 1.13 -2.48
N ASN A 47 -19.18 1.61 -3.10
CA ASN A 47 -18.80 3.01 -3.19
C ASN A 47 -18.60 3.40 -4.67
N PRO A 48 -19.69 3.50 -5.46
CA PRO A 48 -19.60 3.86 -6.87
C PRO A 48 -19.17 5.33 -7.09
N ASN A 49 -19.23 6.16 -6.04
CA ASN A 49 -18.88 7.58 -6.11
C ASN A 49 -17.38 7.78 -5.86
N SER A 50 -16.75 8.66 -6.64
CA SER A 50 -15.36 9.08 -6.45
C SER A 50 -15.14 9.75 -5.08
N PRO A 51 -13.98 9.57 -4.41
CA PRO A 51 -12.80 8.84 -4.87
C PRO A 51 -12.79 7.36 -4.43
N ASN A 52 -12.50 6.46 -5.38
CA ASN A 52 -12.34 5.02 -5.18
C ASN A 52 -11.06 4.52 -5.87
N TYR A 53 -10.75 3.22 -5.76
CA TYR A 53 -9.51 2.67 -6.34
C TYR A 53 -9.42 2.83 -7.86
N THR A 54 -10.53 2.73 -8.59
CA THR A 54 -10.54 2.82 -10.06
C THR A 54 -10.44 4.26 -10.57
N THR A 55 -11.00 5.22 -9.84
CA THR A 55 -10.94 6.66 -10.16
C THR A 55 -9.64 7.32 -9.72
N ALA A 56 -8.81 6.63 -8.93
CA ALA A 56 -7.50 7.13 -8.49
C ALA A 56 -6.44 7.10 -9.62
N GLU A 57 -6.72 6.50 -10.77
CA GLU A 57 -5.80 6.46 -11.91
C GLU A 57 -5.48 7.88 -12.41
N ALA A 58 -4.19 8.17 -12.61
CA ALA A 58 -3.76 9.45 -13.15
C ALA A 58 -4.11 9.55 -14.65
N PRO A 59 -4.60 10.70 -15.13
CA PRO A 59 -4.85 10.89 -16.55
C PRO A 59 -3.56 10.82 -17.36
N PRO A 60 -3.65 10.55 -18.67
CA PRO A 60 -2.48 10.49 -19.54
C PRO A 60 -1.71 11.83 -19.55
N PRO A 61 -0.38 11.79 -19.78
CA PRO A 61 0.44 13.00 -19.78
C PRO A 61 0.02 13.95 -20.90
N LYS A 62 -0.05 15.25 -20.59
CA LYS A 62 -0.33 16.31 -21.57
C LYS A 62 0.91 16.74 -22.39
N LEU A 63 2.09 16.34 -21.94
CA LEU A 63 3.38 16.77 -22.49
C LEU A 63 4.04 15.60 -23.23
N PRO A 64 4.87 15.88 -24.25
CA PRO A 64 5.58 14.84 -24.97
C PRO A 64 6.58 14.12 -24.05
N GLU A 65 6.80 12.83 -24.33
CA GLU A 65 7.79 12.03 -23.63
C GLU A 65 9.20 12.59 -23.82
N ARG A 66 9.99 12.59 -22.75
CA ARG A 66 11.41 12.94 -22.81
C ARG A 66 12.23 11.67 -22.93
N HIS A 67 13.24 11.70 -23.80
CA HIS A 67 14.11 10.56 -24.02
C HIS A 67 15.37 10.69 -23.17
N PHE A 68 15.52 9.78 -22.21
CA PHE A 68 16.69 9.69 -21.35
C PHE A 68 17.43 8.37 -21.58
N CYS A 69 18.72 8.38 -21.28
CA CYS A 69 19.58 7.21 -21.32
C CYS A 69 19.24 6.30 -20.15
N ALA A 70 18.98 5.02 -20.43
CA ALA A 70 18.65 4.03 -19.41
C ALA A 70 19.81 3.75 -18.43
N VAL A 71 21.05 4.06 -18.83
CA VAL A 71 22.26 3.80 -18.02
C VAL A 71 22.59 4.98 -17.09
N CYS A 72 22.57 6.20 -17.61
CA CYS A 72 23.10 7.38 -16.91
C CYS A 72 22.11 8.54 -16.74
N GLY A 73 20.89 8.43 -17.27
CA GLY A 73 19.84 9.43 -17.11
C GLY A 73 20.00 10.73 -17.92
N PHE A 74 21.11 10.91 -18.64
CA PHE A 74 21.29 12.05 -19.57
C PHE A 74 20.37 11.93 -20.81
N PRO A 75 20.07 13.03 -21.52
CA PRO A 75 19.30 12.97 -22.76
C PRO A 75 19.88 11.94 -23.74
N SER A 76 19.03 11.04 -24.25
CA SER A 76 19.43 10.01 -25.19
C SER A 76 19.12 10.42 -26.63
N ASN A 77 20.10 10.28 -27.50
CA ASN A 77 19.95 10.54 -28.94
C ASN A 77 19.81 9.24 -29.75
N TYR A 78 20.10 8.08 -29.14
CA TYR A 78 20.13 6.80 -29.82
C TYR A 78 19.21 5.80 -29.16
N THR A 79 18.66 4.91 -29.98
CA THR A 79 17.81 3.79 -29.56
C THR A 79 18.40 2.49 -30.08
N CYS A 80 18.60 1.53 -29.19
CA CYS A 80 19.10 0.21 -29.52
C CYS A 80 18.03 -0.57 -30.30
N ILE A 81 18.36 -1.02 -31.51
CA ILE A 81 17.43 -1.74 -32.40
C ILE A 81 16.91 -3.07 -31.80
N PRO A 82 17.73 -3.94 -31.19
CA PRO A 82 17.24 -5.23 -30.69
C PRO A 82 16.35 -5.14 -29.44
N CYS A 83 16.61 -4.21 -28.51
CA CYS A 83 15.89 -4.14 -27.22
C CYS A 83 15.05 -2.87 -27.03
N GLY A 84 15.18 -1.86 -27.89
CA GLY A 84 14.49 -0.58 -27.77
C GLY A 84 15.00 0.33 -26.65
N ALA A 85 16.05 -0.06 -25.92
CA ALA A 85 16.63 0.76 -24.87
C ALA A 85 17.33 1.99 -25.45
N ARG A 86 17.19 3.14 -24.79
CA ARG A 86 17.81 4.39 -25.22
C ARG A 86 19.13 4.65 -24.51
N TYR A 87 20.11 5.15 -25.25
CA TYR A 87 21.45 5.47 -24.73
C TYR A 87 21.98 6.80 -25.29
N CYS A 88 22.92 7.43 -24.57
CA CYS A 88 23.47 8.73 -24.94
C CYS A 88 24.76 8.63 -25.78
N SER A 89 25.56 7.57 -25.60
CA SER A 89 26.86 7.39 -26.25
C SER A 89 27.28 5.93 -26.24
N VAL A 90 28.34 5.58 -26.99
CA VAL A 90 28.91 4.21 -27.05
C VAL A 90 29.33 3.69 -25.66
N LYS A 91 29.64 4.56 -24.70
CA LYS A 91 29.95 4.14 -23.32
C LYS A 91 28.73 3.56 -22.58
N CYS A 92 27.52 3.86 -23.07
CA CYS A 92 26.24 3.42 -22.51
C CYS A 92 25.48 2.48 -23.46
N LEU A 93 26.07 2.14 -24.62
CA LEU A 93 25.59 1.05 -25.47
C LEU A 93 26.02 -0.28 -24.85
#